data_AF-A0A0F9W8Q2-F1
#
_entry.id   AF-A0A0F9W8Q2-F1
#
_cell.length_a   1.000
_cell.length_b   1.000
_cell.length_c   1.000
_cell.angle_alpha   90.00
_cell.angle_beta   90.00
_cell.angle_gamma   90.00
#
_symmetry.space_group_name_H-M   'P 1'
#
loop_
_entity.id
_entity.type
_entity.pdbx_description
1 polymer ?
#
loop_
_entity_poly.entity_id
_entity_poly.type
_entity_poly.pdbx_seq_one_letter_code
_entity_poly.pdbx_strand_id
1 'polypeptide(L)' 'MYRRILIVIVLLCLLTGCSDVQMAPPYEQAVKASAIRVAELNKRCQAGDEVACKEGMAVASETLDLIVEALEGRYDH' A
#
# COMPACT_ATOMS: atom_id res chain seq x y z
N MET A 1 -29.86 -11.59 26.45
CA MET A 1 -30.12 -10.98 25.12
C MET A 1 -28.87 -10.36 24.48
N TYR A 2 -28.00 -9.67 25.22
CA TYR A 2 -26.76 -9.04 24.70
C TYR A 2 -25.78 -9.99 23.97
N ARG A 3 -25.68 -11.26 24.39
CA ARG A 3 -24.78 -12.24 23.75
C ARG A 3 -25.15 -12.56 22.29
N ARG A 4 -26.45 -12.48 21.93
CA ARG A 4 -26.90 -12.69 20.55
C ARG A 4 -26.61 -11.47 19.67
N ILE A 5 -26.69 -10.27 20.25
CA ILE A 5 -26.40 -9.00 19.55
C ILE A 5 -24.91 -8.93 19.21
N LEU A 6 -24.02 -9.31 20.14
CA LEU A 6 -22.58 -9.36 19.88
C LEU A 6 -22.20 -10.29 18.74
N ILE A 7 -22.84 -11.46 18.64
CA ILE A 7 -22.59 -12.43 17.56
C ILE A 7 -23.02 -11.86 16.21
N VAL A 8 -24.16 -11.16 16.16
CA VAL A 8 -24.66 -10.53 14.93
C VAL A 8 -23.74 -9.39 14.46
N ILE A 9 -23.23 -8.58 15.39
CA ILE A 9 -22.28 -7.50 15.07
C ILE A 9 -20.97 -8.07 14.53
N VAL A 10 -20.43 -9.12 15.15
CA VAL A 10 -19.20 -9.78 14.68
C VAL A 10 -19.40 -10.41 13.31
N LEU A 11 -20.56 -11.04 13.05
CA LEU A 11 -20.92 -11.58 11.73
C LEU A 11 -21.06 -10.49 10.66
N LEU A 12 -21.63 -9.34 11.01
CA LEU A 12 -21.71 -8.18 10.11
C LEU A 12 -20.33 -7.62 9.78
N CYS A 13 -19.43 -7.50 10.76
CA CYS A 13 -18.05 -7.06 10.54
C CYS A 13 -17.24 -8.03 9.67
N LEU A 14 -17.52 -9.33 9.74
CA LEU A 14 -16.90 -10.36 8.89
C LEU A 14 -17.43 -10.34 7.45
N LEU A 15 -18.68 -9.92 7.24
CA LEU A 15 -19.32 -9.82 5.92
C LEU A 15 -18.96 -8.53 5.18
N THR A 16 -18.70 -7.45 5.92
CA THR A 16 -18.00 -6.27 5.39
C THR A 16 -16.52 -6.61 5.27
N GLY A 17 -16.21 -7.52 4.34
CA GLY A 17 -14.86 -7.97 4.07
C GLY A 17 -13.92 -6.77 3.97
N CYS A 18 -12.74 -6.96 4.55
CA CYS A 18 -11.59 -6.08 4.40
C CYS A 18 -11.60 -5.47 3.01
N SER A 19 -11.84 -4.17 2.93
CA SER A 19 -11.86 -3.44 1.67
C SER A 19 -10.56 -3.73 0.94
N ASP A 20 -10.62 -4.59 -0.07
CA ASP A 20 -9.66 -4.55 -1.16
C ASP A 20 -9.70 -3.09 -1.62
N VAL A 21 -8.63 -2.36 -1.33
CA VAL A 21 -8.48 -1.00 -1.84
C VAL A 21 -8.39 -1.18 -3.35
N GLN A 22 -9.52 -1.03 -4.02
CA GLN A 22 -9.60 -1.02 -5.48
C GLN A 22 -8.94 0.27 -5.94
N MET A 23 -7.61 0.26 -6.01
CA MET A 23 -6.84 1.28 -6.69
C MET A 23 -7.17 1.22 -8.17
N ALA A 24 -7.26 2.37 -8.83
CA ALA A 24 -7.44 2.38 -10.27
C ALA A 24 -6.27 1.64 -10.96
N PRO A 25 -6.51 0.93 -12.07
CA PRO A 25 -5.48 0.18 -12.80
C PRO A 25 -4.14 0.90 -13.05
N PRO A 26 -4.08 2.22 -13.34
CA PRO A 26 -2.79 2.91 -13.52
C PRO A 26 -1.97 2.96 -12.23
N TYR A 27 -2.59 3.14 -11.07
CA TYR A 27 -1.88 3.16 -9.78
C TYR A 27 -1.35 1.80 -9.39
N GLU A 28 -2.09 0.73 -9.64
CA GLU A 28 -1.65 -0.63 -9.32
C GLU A 28 -0.34 -0.98 -10.05
N GLN A 29 -0.23 -0.58 -11.33
CA GLN A 29 0.99 -0.79 -12.12
C GLN A 29 2.15 0.07 -11.62
N ALA A 30 1.90 1.36 -11.33
CA ALA A 30 2.92 2.29 -10.82
C ALA A 30 3.46 1.86 -9.45
N VAL A 31 2.58 1.43 -8.55
CA VAL A 31 2.95 0.92 -7.21
C VAL A 31 3.72 -0.39 -7.33
N LYS A 32 3.30 -1.33 -8.20
CA LYS A 32 4.05 -2.58 -8.43
C LYS A 32 5.44 -2.33 -8.99
N ALA A 33 5.58 -1.45 -9.98
CA ALA A 33 6.87 -1.10 -10.55
C ALA A 33 7.79 -0.47 -9.50
N SER A 34 7.26 0.44 -8.69
CA SER A 34 8.01 1.10 -7.63
C SER A 34 8.40 0.14 -6.51
N ALA A 35 7.53 -0.81 -6.13
CA ALA A 35 7.84 -1.86 -5.15
C ALA A 35 9.01 -2.74 -5.59
N ILE A 36 9.09 -3.11 -6.88
CA ILE A 36 10.23 -3.87 -7.42
C ILE A 36 11.52 -3.05 -7.30
N ARG A 37 11.47 -1.75 -7.62
CA ARG A 37 12.63 -0.86 -7.53
C ARG A 37 13.10 -0.67 -6.09
N VAL A 38 12.17 -0.49 -5.15
CA VAL A 38 12.48 -0.41 -3.71
C VAL A 38 13.11 -1.73 -3.23
N ALA A 39 12.61 -2.89 -3.68
CA ALA A 39 13.17 -4.18 -3.30
C ALA A 39 14.62 -4.35 -3.77
N GLU A 40 14.95 -3.94 -5.00
CA GLU A 40 16.32 -3.98 -5.52
C GLU A 40 17.24 -3.00 -4.79
N LEU A 41 16.78 -1.77 -4.55
CA LEU A 41 17.52 -0.78 -3.77
C LEU A 41 17.74 -1.24 -2.33
N ASN A 42 16.76 -1.88 -1.72
CA ASN A 42 16.89 -2.47 -0.39
C ASN A 42 17.91 -3.62 -0.37
N LYS A 43 17.94 -4.47 -1.39
CA LYS A 43 18.94 -5.54 -1.50
C LYS A 43 20.36 -4.96 -1.60
N ARG A 44 20.55 -3.91 -2.41
CA ARG A 44 21.83 -3.20 -2.51
C ARG A 44 22.20 -2.48 -1.20
N CYS A 45 21.22 -1.87 -0.54
CA CYS A 45 21.40 -1.26 0.77
C CYS A 45 21.86 -2.27 1.82
N GLN A 46 21.25 -3.46 1.86
CA GLN A 46 21.68 -4.57 2.73
C GLN A 46 23.10 -5.08 2.43
N ALA A 47 23.57 -4.89 1.19
CA ALA A 47 24.95 -5.18 0.80
C ALA A 47 25.96 -4.06 1.15
N GLY A 48 25.50 -2.97 1.79
CA GLY A 48 26.34 -1.86 2.24
C GLY A 48 26.43 -0.67 1.28
N ASP A 49 25.60 -0.63 0.23
CA ASP A 49 25.53 0.51 -0.68
C ASP A 49 24.66 1.63 -0.08
N GLU A 50 25.32 2.59 0.59
CA GLU A 50 24.66 3.73 1.25
C GLU A 50 23.86 4.61 0.28
N VAL A 51 24.29 4.69 -0.99
CA VAL A 51 23.56 5.43 -2.03
C VAL A 51 22.23 4.74 -2.31
N ALA A 52 22.25 3.41 -2.46
CA ALA A 52 21.03 2.64 -2.64
C ALA A 52 20.10 2.72 -1.43
N CYS A 53 20.61 2.83 -0.21
CA CYS A 53 19.78 3.06 0.98
C CYS A 53 19.03 4.40 0.89
N LYS A 54 19.75 5.49 0.55
CA LYS A 54 19.17 6.83 0.45
C LYS A 54 18.15 6.93 -0.70
N GLU A 55 18.51 6.37 -1.86
CA GLU A 55 17.61 6.31 -3.01
C GLU A 55 16.38 5.44 -2.72
N GLY A 56 16.56 4.30 -2.06
CA GLY A 56 15.46 3.41 -1.67
C GLY A 56 14.42 4.10 -0.79
N MET A 57 14.86 4.93 0.16
CA MET A 57 13.95 5.74 0.98
C MET A 57 13.19 6.79 0.16
N ALA A 58 13.86 7.47 -0.78
CA ALA A 58 13.20 8.46 -1.63
C ALA A 58 12.13 7.83 -2.51
N VAL A 59 12.44 6.69 -3.16
CA VAL A 59 11.49 5.96 -4.01
C VAL A 59 10.34 5.37 -3.20
N ALA A 60 10.61 4.89 -1.97
CA ALA A 60 9.56 4.41 -1.09
C ALA A 60 8.59 5.54 -0.69
N SER A 61 9.10 6.75 -0.44
CA SER A 61 8.26 7.93 -0.17
C SER A 61 7.37 8.28 -1.36
N GLU A 62 7.95 8.35 -2.57
CA GLU A 62 7.19 8.61 -3.80
C GLU A 62 6.10 7.55 -4.04
N THR A 63 6.39 6.28 -3.73
CA THR A 63 5.40 5.20 -3.82
C THR A 63 4.24 5.40 -2.84
N LEU A 64 4.52 5.88 -1.63
CA LEU A 64 3.49 6.17 -0.64
C LEU A 64 2.62 7.35 -1.08
N ASP A 65 3.20 8.39 -1.66
CA ASP A 65 2.45 9.53 -2.20
C ASP A 65 1.49 9.07 -3.31
N LEU A 66 1.93 8.21 -4.23
CA LEU A 66 1.07 7.62 -5.25
C LEU A 66 -0.09 6.80 -4.67
N ILE A 67 0.17 6.07 -3.57
CA ILE A 67 -0.88 5.31 -2.86
C ILE A 67 -1.88 6.26 -2.21
N VAL A 68 -1.42 7.36 -1.61
CA VAL A 68 -2.30 8.37 -1.00
C VAL A 68 -3.15 9.05 -2.06
N GLU A 69 -2.58 9.43 -3.20
CA GLU A 69 -3.33 9.99 -4.33
C GLU A 69 -4.40 9.03 -4.86
N ALA A 70 -4.05 7.74 -4.99
CA ALA A 70 -4.99 6.70 -5.39
C ALA A 70 -6.15 6.54 -4.39
N LEU A 71 -5.87 6.69 -3.09
CA LEU A 71 -6.86 6.59 -2.01
C LEU A 71 -7.75 7.83 -1.92
N GLU A 72 -7.21 9.02 -2.16
CA GLU A 72 -7.95 10.28 -2.14
C GLU A 72 -8.77 10.50 -3.43
N GLY A 73 -8.60 9.64 -4.45
CA GLY A 73 -9.27 9.77 -5.74
C GLY A 73 -8.84 11.00 -6.55
N ARG A 74 -7.69 11.60 -6.20
CA ARG A 74 -7.11 12.72 -6.93
C ARG A 74 -6.26 12.19 -8.09
N TYR A 75 -6.93 11.74 -9.15
CA TYR A 75 -6.27 11.48 -10.43
C TYR A 75 -6.20 12.80 -11.22
N ASP A 76 -5.25 13.68 -10.87
CA ASP A 76 -4.96 14.88 -11.66
C ASP A 76 -3.89 14.52 -12.72
N HIS A 77 -4.38 14.08 -13.88
CA HIS A 77 -3.64 14.11 -15.14
C HIS A 77 -4.40 14.93 -16.17
#